data_AF-A0A382VJR3-F1
#
_entry.id   AF-A0A382VJR3-F1
#
_cell.length_a   1.000
_cell.length_b   1.000
_cell.length_c   1.000
_cell.angle_alpha   90.00
_cell.angle_beta   90.00
_cell.angle_gamma   90.00
#
_symmetry.space_group_name_H-M   'P 1'
#
loop_
_entity.id
_entity.type
_entity.pdbx_description
1 polymer ?
#
loop_
_entity_poly.entity_id
_entity_poly.type
_entity_poly.pdbx_seq_one_letter_code
_entity_poly.pdbx_strand_id
1 'polypeptide(L)'
;MFTFEDDTGKSMCLRPDLTVASCIKYLKDNSKVNSKIFYSGQAYRRSNSPKDKVINDQLGIEILGSKNKSTDDLKVLKTITNSIKKIKIKNTSIKVADVSLFQKLIESLKIPERWKMRLKRHFWRPQYFEDLLKRLETNSDVDPAAVELDKKRFTEMKNLDQSKEIASRKVSEILSRFDRKIKDP
;
A
#
# COMPACT_ATOMS: atom_id res chain seq x y z
N MET A 1 10.27 -9.20 4.41
CA MET A 1 11.56 -9.26 3.69
C MET A 1 12.54 -10.02 4.56
N PHE A 2 13.51 -10.73 3.97
CA PHE A 2 14.63 -11.27 4.73
C PHE A 2 15.68 -10.19 4.86
N THR A 3 15.88 -9.71 6.07
CA THR A 3 16.85 -8.68 6.41
C THR A 3 17.97 -9.28 7.24
N PHE A 4 19.19 -8.82 7.00
CA PHE A 4 20.40 -9.25 7.70
C PHE A 4 21.35 -8.06 7.75
N GLU A 5 22.37 -8.14 8.58
CA GLU A 5 23.45 -7.15 8.62
C GLU A 5 24.67 -7.75 7.90
N ASP A 6 25.38 -6.91 7.14
CA ASP A 6 26.71 -7.29 6.66
C ASP A 6 27.77 -7.09 7.74
N ASP A 7 29.02 -7.46 7.45
CA ASP A 7 30.14 -7.37 8.39
C ASP A 7 30.46 -5.92 8.84
N THR A 8 29.87 -4.91 8.17
CA THR A 8 30.00 -3.49 8.53
C THR A 8 28.84 -2.99 9.41
N GLY A 9 27.87 -3.86 9.75
CA GLY A 9 26.65 -3.50 10.47
C GLY A 9 25.58 -2.85 9.59
N LYS A 10 25.76 -2.87 8.26
CA LYS A 10 24.78 -2.28 7.34
C LYS A 10 23.63 -3.24 7.10
N SER A 11 22.40 -2.75 7.27
CA SER A 11 21.21 -3.53 6.98
C SER A 11 21.08 -3.81 5.47
N MET A 12 21.01 -5.09 5.13
CA MET A 12 20.81 -5.62 3.80
C MET A 12 19.53 -6.45 3.75
N CYS A 13 19.03 -6.71 2.54
CA CYS A 13 17.92 -7.63 2.36
C CYS A 13 18.08 -8.49 1.11
N LEU A 14 17.57 -9.72 1.17
CA LEU A 14 17.35 -10.50 -0.03
C LEU A 14 16.17 -9.88 -0.79
N ARG A 15 16.32 -9.73 -2.11
CA ARG A 15 15.30 -9.10 -2.96
C ARG A 15 13.95 -9.84 -2.83
N PRO A 16 12.86 -9.15 -2.44
CA PRO A 16 11.55 -9.78 -2.30
C PRO A 16 10.81 -9.96 -3.63
N ASP A 17 11.26 -9.30 -4.68
CA ASP A 17 10.80 -9.40 -6.07
C ASP A 17 11.91 -8.87 -7.00
N LEU A 18 11.73 -9.05 -8.31
CA LEU A 18 12.66 -8.53 -9.33
C LEU A 18 12.25 -7.17 -9.94
N THR A 19 11.09 -6.63 -9.59
CA THR A 19 10.63 -5.31 -10.08
C THR A 19 11.53 -4.20 -9.54
N VAL A 20 11.83 -4.19 -8.24
CA VAL A 20 12.72 -3.16 -7.65
C VAL A 20 14.13 -3.23 -8.25
N ALA A 21 14.66 -4.43 -8.46
CA ALA A 21 15.95 -4.61 -9.12
C ALA A 21 15.94 -4.06 -10.56
N SER A 22 14.83 -4.24 -11.27
CA SER A 22 14.64 -3.68 -12.61
C SER A 22 14.60 -2.15 -12.60
N CYS A 23 13.94 -1.55 -11.61
CA CYS A 23 13.94 -0.09 -11.42
C CYS A 23 15.34 0.45 -11.10
N ILE A 24 16.11 -0.22 -10.23
CA ILE A 24 17.49 0.17 -9.92
C ILE A 24 18.36 0.12 -11.18
N LYS A 25 18.24 -0.94 -11.99
CA LYS A 25 18.94 -1.04 -13.27
C LYS A 25 18.59 0.12 -14.19
N TYR A 26 17.30 0.37 -14.40
CA TYR A 26 16.80 1.48 -15.22
C TYR A 26 17.37 2.85 -14.81
N LEU A 27 17.44 3.11 -13.49
CA LEU A 27 17.99 4.35 -12.95
C LEU A 27 19.52 4.45 -13.13
N LYS A 28 20.25 3.35 -12.91
CA LYS A 28 21.71 3.30 -13.10
C LYS A 28 22.12 3.51 -14.56
N ASP A 29 21.30 3.02 -15.48
CA ASP A 29 21.53 3.19 -16.91
C ASP A 29 21.27 4.65 -17.38
N ASN A 30 20.93 5.58 -16.45
CA ASN A 30 20.58 6.99 -16.72
C ASN A 30 19.54 7.14 -17.84
N SER A 31 18.73 6.11 -18.07
CA SER A 31 17.81 6.09 -19.19
C SER A 31 16.63 7.00 -18.87
N LYS A 32 16.57 8.17 -19.50
CA LYS A 32 15.35 9.02 -19.56
C LYS A 32 14.39 8.54 -20.64
N VAL A 33 14.69 7.41 -21.27
CA VAL A 33 14.01 6.87 -22.46
C VAL A 33 13.23 5.64 -22.05
N ASN A 34 12.15 5.36 -22.79
CA ASN A 34 11.35 4.16 -22.64
C ASN A 34 12.22 2.89 -22.72
N SER A 35 12.24 2.12 -21.63
CA SER A 35 13.04 0.91 -21.47
C SER A 35 12.13 -0.29 -21.25
N LYS A 36 12.39 -1.37 -21.98
CA LYS A 36 11.68 -2.65 -21.83
C LYS A 36 12.65 -3.65 -21.21
N ILE A 37 12.35 -4.07 -19.99
CA ILE A 37 13.20 -4.98 -19.22
C ILE A 37 12.46 -6.30 -19.09
N PHE A 38 13.17 -7.42 -19.23
CA PHE A 38 12.69 -8.73 -18.80
C PHE A 38 13.62 -9.26 -17.71
N TYR A 39 13.10 -10.13 -16.86
CA TYR A 39 13.87 -10.78 -15.83
C TYR A 39 13.41 -12.22 -15.64
N SER A 40 14.35 -13.08 -15.28
CA SER A 40 14.12 -14.46 -14.83
C SER A 40 15.06 -14.74 -13.68
N GLY A 41 14.55 -15.07 -12.50
CA GLY A 41 15.39 -15.38 -11.35
C GLY A 41 14.62 -15.51 -10.04
N GLN A 42 15.37 -15.75 -8.98
CA GLN A 42 14.83 -16.01 -7.64
C GLN A 42 14.51 -14.73 -6.88
N ALA A 43 13.37 -14.73 -6.19
CA ALA A 43 12.95 -13.76 -5.19
C ALA A 43 12.70 -14.45 -3.84
N TYR A 44 12.90 -13.73 -2.74
CA TYR A 44 12.95 -14.29 -1.39
C TYR A 44 11.89 -13.62 -0.49
N ARG A 45 10.86 -14.38 -0.10
CA ARG A 45 9.78 -13.87 0.73
C ARG A 45 9.60 -14.73 1.98
N ARG A 46 9.45 -14.06 3.12
CA ARG A 46 9.07 -14.73 4.36
C ARG A 46 7.61 -15.14 4.21
N SER A 47 7.32 -16.42 4.39
CA SER A 47 5.95 -16.87 4.54
C SER A 47 5.52 -16.90 6.01
N ASN A 48 4.22 -16.82 6.24
CA ASN A 48 3.57 -17.04 7.53
C ASN A 48 3.40 -18.53 7.86
N SER A 49 3.61 -19.43 6.88
CA SER A 49 3.51 -20.89 7.05
C SER A 49 4.89 -21.54 6.87
N PRO A 50 5.32 -22.45 7.77
CA PRO A 50 6.57 -23.20 7.63
C PRO A 50 6.63 -24.07 6.35
N LYS A 51 5.48 -24.40 5.76
CA LYS A 51 5.38 -25.25 4.56
C LYS A 51 5.64 -24.49 3.26
N ASP A 52 5.63 -23.17 3.30
CA ASP A 52 5.72 -22.37 2.09
C ASP A 52 7.18 -22.14 1.68
N LYS A 53 7.43 -22.18 0.38
CA LYS A 53 8.76 -21.94 -0.16
C LYS A 53 9.20 -20.50 0.08
N VAL A 54 10.37 -20.36 0.70
CA VAL A 54 11.08 -19.10 0.88
C VAL A 54 11.53 -18.52 -0.46
N ILE A 55 12.00 -19.40 -1.36
CA ILE A 55 12.53 -19.08 -2.67
C ILE A 55 11.42 -19.21 -3.71
N ASN A 56 11.23 -18.15 -4.50
CA ASN A 56 10.22 -18.08 -5.56
C ASN A 56 10.90 -17.72 -6.88
N ASP A 57 10.82 -18.61 -7.87
CA ASP A 57 11.29 -18.31 -9.23
C ASP A 57 10.27 -17.40 -9.92
N GLN A 58 10.73 -16.24 -10.35
CA GLN A 58 9.93 -15.22 -11.02
C GLN A 58 10.44 -14.98 -12.43
N LEU A 59 9.50 -14.92 -13.37
CA LEU A 59 9.70 -14.47 -14.75
C LEU A 59 8.75 -13.29 -14.97
N GLY A 60 9.27 -12.19 -15.51
CA GLY A 60 8.46 -10.99 -15.72
C GLY A 60 9.06 -10.01 -16.69
N ILE A 61 8.27 -8.98 -17.01
CA ILE A 61 8.62 -7.88 -17.89
C ILE A 61 8.18 -6.56 -17.26
N GLU A 62 8.93 -5.50 -17.51
CA GLU A 62 8.64 -4.13 -17.07
C GLU A 62 8.81 -3.18 -18.26
N ILE A 63 7.90 -2.22 -18.41
CA ILE A 63 8.04 -1.11 -19.33
C ILE A 63 8.18 0.16 -18.49
N LEU A 64 9.37 0.77 -18.50
CA LEU A 64 9.72 1.91 -17.65
C LEU A 64 10.00 3.15 -18.50
N GLY A 65 9.69 4.33 -17.98
CA GLY A 65 9.98 5.61 -18.65
C GLY A 65 9.01 6.02 -19.77
N SER A 66 7.97 5.23 -20.05
CA SER A 66 6.96 5.59 -21.04
C SER A 66 5.85 6.50 -20.49
N LYS A 67 5.30 7.35 -21.36
CA LYS A 67 4.14 8.21 -21.07
C LYS A 67 2.80 7.63 -21.53
N ASN A 68 2.82 6.51 -22.27
CA ASN A 68 1.64 5.94 -22.93
C ASN A 68 1.11 4.71 -22.18
N LYS A 69 0.64 4.90 -20.93
CA LYS A 69 0.23 3.82 -20.03
C LYS A 69 -0.67 2.77 -20.68
N SER A 70 -1.79 3.16 -21.28
CA SER A 70 -2.76 2.22 -21.86
C SER A 70 -2.15 1.36 -22.99
N THR A 71 -1.29 1.95 -23.82
CA THR A 71 -0.65 1.24 -24.92
C THR A 71 0.37 0.23 -24.39
N ASP A 72 1.08 0.57 -23.32
CA ASP A 72 2.08 -0.31 -22.73
C ASP A 72 1.48 -1.41 -21.87
N ASP A 73 0.39 -1.14 -21.13
CA ASP A 73 -0.40 -2.15 -20.44
C ASP A 73 -0.91 -3.21 -21.43
N LEU A 74 -1.42 -2.78 -22.59
CA LEU A 74 -1.84 -3.69 -23.66
C LEU A 74 -0.67 -4.51 -24.21
N LYS A 75 0.52 -3.92 -24.38
CA LYS A 75 1.73 -4.65 -24.81
C LYS A 75 2.12 -5.72 -23.80
N VAL A 76 2.11 -5.41 -22.50
CA VAL A 76 2.42 -6.38 -21.44
C VAL A 76 1.44 -7.56 -21.51
N LEU A 77 0.13 -7.28 -21.57
CA LEU A 77 -0.90 -8.32 -21.68
C LEU A 77 -0.76 -9.18 -22.95
N LYS A 78 -0.47 -8.55 -24.10
CA LYS A 78 -0.21 -9.28 -25.37
C LYS A 78 1.02 -10.17 -25.25
N THR A 79 2.11 -9.69 -24.66
CA THR A 79 3.33 -10.50 -24.47
C THR A 79 3.08 -11.70 -23.56
N ILE A 80 2.36 -11.51 -22.45
CA ILE A 80 2.00 -12.58 -21.52
C ILE A 80 1.10 -13.60 -22.21
N THR A 81 0.01 -13.17 -22.85
CA THR A 81 -0.93 -14.05 -23.55
C THR A 81 -0.27 -14.82 -24.70
N ASN A 82 0.59 -14.18 -25.49
CA ASN A 82 1.34 -14.85 -26.55
C ASN A 82 2.31 -15.90 -25.98
N SER A 83 2.97 -15.59 -24.87
CA SER A 83 3.87 -16.52 -24.18
C SER A 83 3.10 -17.76 -23.69
N ILE A 84 1.96 -17.57 -23.03
CA ILE A 84 1.06 -18.64 -22.55
C ILE A 84 0.59 -19.53 -23.71
N LYS A 85 0.16 -18.92 -24.83
CA LYS A 85 -0.25 -19.65 -26.04
C LYS A 85 0.90 -20.51 -26.59
N LYS A 86 2.12 -19.96 -26.64
CA LYS A 86 3.31 -20.66 -27.17
C LYS A 86 3.66 -21.90 -26.35
N ILE A 87 3.55 -21.82 -25.02
CA ILE A 87 3.81 -22.95 -24.10
C ILE A 87 2.60 -23.87 -23.91
N LYS A 88 1.48 -23.62 -24.62
CA LYS A 88 0.28 -24.45 -24.66
C LYS A 88 -0.38 -24.69 -23.29
N ILE A 89 -0.26 -23.75 -22.36
CA ILE A 89 -1.04 -23.78 -21.12
C ILE A 89 -2.52 -23.55 -21.47
N LYS A 90 -3.37 -24.48 -21.04
CA LYS A 90 -4.82 -24.42 -21.23
C LYS A 90 -5.50 -23.79 -20.00
N ASN A 91 -6.76 -23.39 -20.15
CA ASN A 91 -7.63 -22.93 -19.05
C ASN A 91 -7.09 -21.71 -18.28
N THR A 92 -6.46 -20.77 -18.96
CA THR A 92 -6.00 -19.51 -18.34
C THR A 92 -7.08 -18.43 -18.41
N SER A 93 -7.29 -17.73 -17.29
CA SER A 93 -8.10 -16.50 -17.24
C SER A 93 -7.23 -15.33 -16.82
N ILE A 94 -7.50 -14.15 -17.37
CA ILE A 94 -6.81 -12.90 -17.00
C ILE A 94 -7.86 -11.96 -16.42
N LYS A 95 -7.64 -11.53 -15.18
CA LYS A 95 -8.45 -10.50 -14.53
C LYS A 95 -7.71 -9.17 -14.61
N VAL A 96 -8.35 -8.18 -15.20
CA VAL A 96 -7.82 -6.81 -15.29
C VAL A 96 -8.67 -5.93 -14.38
N ALA A 97 -8.00 -5.14 -13.53
CA ALA A 97 -8.65 -4.21 -12.61
C ALA A 97 -7.87 -2.89 -12.58
N ASP A 98 -8.55 -1.79 -12.29
CA ASP A 98 -7.94 -0.48 -12.13
C ASP A 98 -8.25 0.08 -10.73
N VAL A 99 -7.21 0.19 -9.91
CA VAL A 99 -7.29 0.77 -8.56
C VAL A 99 -7.79 2.21 -8.60
N SER A 100 -7.59 2.93 -9.71
CA SER A 100 -8.06 4.31 -9.87
C SER A 100 -9.59 4.41 -9.88
N LEU A 101 -10.31 3.37 -10.33
CA LEU A 101 -11.77 3.34 -10.30
C LEU A 101 -12.29 3.32 -8.85
N PHE A 102 -11.69 2.47 -8.02
CA PHE A 102 -12.00 2.44 -6.59
C PHE A 102 -11.68 3.77 -5.92
N GLN A 103 -10.52 4.36 -6.22
CA GLN A 103 -10.15 5.67 -5.66
C GLN A 103 -11.16 6.76 -6.05
N LYS A 104 -11.56 6.83 -7.33
CA LYS A 104 -12.57 7.78 -7.81
C LYS A 104 -13.93 7.57 -7.17
N LEU A 105 -14.34 6.31 -6.96
CA LEU A 105 -15.55 5.99 -6.23
C LEU A 105 -15.48 6.54 -4.80
N ILE A 106 -14.40 6.26 -4.06
CA ILE A 106 -14.27 6.78 -2.69
C ILE A 106 -14.25 8.31 -2.66
N GLU A 107 -13.65 8.96 -3.67
CA GLU A 107 -13.64 10.43 -3.75
C GLU A 107 -15.01 11.05 -4.01
N SER A 108 -15.87 10.37 -4.77
CA SER A 108 -17.21 10.88 -5.09
C SER A 108 -18.20 10.74 -3.95
N LEU A 109 -17.89 9.93 -2.93
CA LEU A 109 -18.73 9.78 -1.75
C LEU A 109 -18.75 11.07 -0.93
N LYS A 110 -19.95 11.47 -0.51
CA LYS A 110 -20.16 12.59 0.43
C LYS A 110 -19.96 12.12 1.88
N ILE A 111 -18.76 11.62 2.16
CA ILE A 111 -18.34 11.16 3.48
C ILE A 111 -17.13 11.98 3.96
N PRO A 112 -16.88 12.01 5.28
CA PRO A 112 -15.72 12.67 5.88
C PRO A 112 -14.40 12.23 5.23
N GLU A 113 -13.46 13.17 5.05
CA GLU A 113 -12.18 12.94 4.37
C GLU A 113 -11.35 11.88 5.11
N ARG A 114 -11.45 11.87 6.45
CA ARG A 114 -10.83 10.83 7.26
C ARG A 114 -11.30 9.42 6.88
N TRP A 115 -12.58 9.25 6.59
CA TRP A 115 -13.13 7.97 6.15
C TRP A 115 -12.63 7.60 4.76
N LYS A 116 -12.59 8.55 3.81
CA LYS A 116 -12.01 8.33 2.48
C LYS A 116 -10.57 7.83 2.57
N MET A 117 -9.74 8.50 3.38
CA MET A 117 -8.36 8.11 3.64
C MET A 117 -8.24 6.71 4.24
N ARG A 118 -9.09 6.36 5.21
CA ARG A 118 -9.09 5.02 5.82
C ARG A 118 -9.48 3.95 4.82
N LEU A 119 -10.55 4.15 4.05
CA LEU A 119 -11.00 3.19 3.04
C LEU A 119 -9.90 2.95 1.98
N LYS A 120 -9.29 4.01 1.44
CA LYS A 120 -8.17 3.90 0.49
C LYS A 120 -6.98 3.14 1.07
N ARG A 121 -6.57 3.47 2.30
CA ARG A 121 -5.40 2.86 2.97
C ARG A 121 -5.60 1.37 3.25
N HIS A 122 -6.81 0.99 3.62
CA HIS A 122 -7.11 -0.34 4.13
C HIS A 122 -7.77 -1.28 3.13
N PHE A 123 -7.98 -0.82 1.89
CA PHE A 123 -8.50 -1.62 0.78
C PHE A 123 -7.84 -3.01 0.64
N TRP A 124 -6.52 -3.09 0.85
CA TRP A 124 -5.76 -4.34 0.74
C TRP A 124 -5.88 -5.30 1.93
N ARG A 125 -6.72 -5.00 2.92
CA ARG A 125 -6.94 -5.82 4.12
C ARG A 125 -8.41 -6.25 4.17
N PRO A 126 -8.81 -7.32 3.45
CA PRO A 126 -10.22 -7.64 3.22
C PRO A 126 -11.07 -7.66 4.50
N GLN A 127 -10.66 -8.45 5.49
CA GLN A 127 -11.38 -8.55 6.77
C GLN A 127 -11.52 -7.19 7.47
N TYR A 128 -10.40 -6.46 7.61
CA TYR A 128 -10.43 -5.16 8.25
C TYR A 128 -11.20 -4.11 7.44
N PHE A 129 -11.21 -4.23 6.11
CA PHE A 129 -11.97 -3.35 5.23
C PHE A 129 -13.47 -3.60 5.39
N GLU A 130 -13.91 -4.86 5.50
CA GLU A 130 -15.29 -5.19 5.85
C GLU A 130 -15.68 -4.62 7.21
N ASP A 131 -14.81 -4.76 8.22
CA ASP A 131 -15.05 -4.16 9.54
C ASP A 131 -15.17 -2.63 9.44
N LEU A 132 -14.33 -1.98 8.64
CA LEU A 132 -14.44 -0.54 8.37
C LEU A 132 -15.78 -0.16 7.74
N LEU A 133 -16.28 -0.95 6.79
CA LEU A 133 -17.58 -0.70 6.16
C LEU A 133 -18.72 -0.84 7.17
N LYS A 134 -18.71 -1.92 7.97
CA LYS A 134 -19.70 -2.13 9.04
C LYS A 134 -19.73 -0.99 10.04
N ARG A 135 -18.55 -0.47 10.42
CA ARG A 135 -18.45 0.68 11.33
C ARG A 135 -19.01 1.96 10.72
N LEU A 136 -18.77 2.18 9.43
CA LEU A 136 -19.30 3.34 8.71
C LEU A 136 -20.84 3.27 8.61
N GLU A 137 -21.39 2.06 8.46
CA GLU A 137 -22.83 1.81 8.40
C GLU A 137 -23.51 1.95 9.77
N THR A 138 -22.91 1.43 10.84
CA THR A 138 -23.60 1.21 12.12
C THR A 138 -23.14 2.11 13.26
N ASN A 139 -21.98 2.77 13.13
CA ASN A 139 -21.29 3.44 14.25
C ASN A 139 -21.02 2.52 15.47
N SER A 140 -21.01 1.19 15.29
CA SER A 140 -20.94 0.19 16.37
C SER A 140 -19.73 0.27 17.30
N ASP A 141 -18.62 0.83 16.82
CA ASP A 141 -17.32 0.83 17.51
C ASP A 141 -17.09 2.06 18.38
N VAL A 142 -18.12 2.89 18.57
CA VAL A 142 -18.02 4.14 19.33
C VAL A 142 -18.72 3.97 20.68
N ASP A 143 -17.93 3.82 21.74
CA ASP A 143 -18.42 3.94 23.11
C ASP A 143 -18.66 5.42 23.45
N PRO A 144 -19.92 5.86 23.67
CA PRO A 144 -20.23 7.25 23.98
C PRO A 144 -19.50 7.75 25.23
N ALA A 145 -19.34 6.91 26.26
CA ALA A 145 -18.68 7.29 27.51
C ALA A 145 -17.19 7.54 27.30
N ALA A 146 -16.52 6.69 26.52
CA ALA A 146 -15.13 6.90 26.14
C ALA A 146 -14.93 8.19 25.32
N VAL A 147 -15.86 8.49 24.40
CA VAL A 147 -15.83 9.73 23.61
C VAL A 147 -15.99 10.97 24.50
N GLU A 148 -16.87 10.93 25.49
CA GLU A 148 -17.07 12.03 26.43
C GLU A 148 -15.83 12.27 27.30
N LEU A 149 -15.23 11.20 27.82
CA LEU A 149 -13.97 11.27 28.57
C LEU A 149 -12.85 11.89 27.72
N ASP A 150 -12.73 11.46 26.46
CA ASP A 150 -11.75 12.00 25.52
C ASP A 150 -11.97 13.51 25.25
N LYS A 151 -13.22 13.96 25.11
CA LYS A 151 -13.56 15.39 24.96
C LYS A 151 -13.21 16.21 26.20
N LYS A 152 -13.40 15.65 27.40
CA LYS A 152 -12.99 16.29 28.65
C LYS A 152 -11.47 16.46 28.71
N ARG A 153 -10.71 15.39 28.44
CA ARG A 153 -9.24 15.43 28.37
C ARG A 153 -8.74 16.43 27.32
N PHE A 154 -9.37 16.47 26.14
CA PHE A 154 -9.05 17.45 25.12
C PHE A 154 -9.18 18.89 25.62
N THR A 155 -10.21 19.18 26.41
CA THR A 155 -10.42 20.52 26.99
C THR A 155 -9.35 20.86 28.03
N GLU A 156 -9.02 19.92 28.92
CA GLU A 156 -7.96 20.08 29.91
C GLU A 156 -6.59 20.32 29.25
N MET A 157 -6.30 19.60 28.15
CA MET A 157 -5.03 19.71 27.41
C MET A 157 -4.80 21.07 26.77
N LYS A 158 -5.84 21.88 26.53
CA LYS A 158 -5.68 23.25 26.00
C LYS A 158 -4.91 24.16 26.95
N ASN A 159 -4.96 23.87 28.26
CA ASN A 159 -4.28 24.65 29.30
C ASN A 159 -2.87 24.13 29.62
N LEU A 160 -2.42 23.05 28.96
CA LEU A 160 -1.07 22.53 29.13
C LEU A 160 -0.07 23.29 28.25
N ASP A 161 1.21 23.13 28.58
CA ASP A 161 2.31 23.56 27.71
C ASP A 161 2.22 22.85 26.35
N GLN A 162 2.10 23.64 25.29
CA GLN A 162 1.91 23.18 23.91
C GLN A 162 3.15 22.52 23.31
N SER A 163 4.32 22.74 23.92
CA SER A 163 5.61 22.14 23.54
C SER A 163 5.87 20.80 24.22
N LYS A 164 5.17 20.52 25.34
CA LYS A 164 5.31 19.27 26.10
C LYS A 164 4.97 18.06 25.23
N GLU A 165 5.74 17.00 25.37
CA GLU A 165 5.50 15.73 24.68
C GLU A 165 4.74 14.73 25.55
N ILE A 166 3.76 14.06 24.93
CA ILE A 166 3.05 12.91 25.48
C ILE A 166 3.15 11.79 24.44
N ALA A 167 3.80 10.67 24.81
CA ALA A 167 4.05 9.54 23.92
C ALA A 167 4.64 9.97 22.56
N SER A 168 5.73 10.77 22.62
CA SER A 168 6.47 11.27 21.46
C SER A 168 5.66 12.18 20.52
N ARG A 169 4.62 12.85 21.04
CA ARG A 169 3.87 13.89 20.31
C ARG A 169 3.69 15.12 21.16
N LYS A 170 3.86 16.28 20.54
CA LYS A 170 3.57 17.56 21.19
C LYS A 170 2.08 17.68 21.49
N VAL A 171 1.74 18.29 22.63
CA VAL A 171 0.35 18.59 23.01
C VAL A 171 -0.39 19.32 21.87
N SER A 172 0.27 20.30 21.23
CA SER A 172 -0.27 21.01 20.06
C SER A 172 -0.63 20.10 18.87
N GLU A 173 0.19 19.08 18.58
CA GLU A 173 -0.13 18.10 17.53
C GLU A 173 -1.35 17.26 17.92
N ILE A 174 -1.41 16.81 19.18
CA ILE A 174 -2.53 15.99 19.67
C ILE A 174 -3.85 16.77 19.57
N LEU A 175 -3.87 18.02 20.04
CA LEU A 175 -5.04 18.90 19.98
C LEU A 175 -5.49 19.13 18.52
N SER A 176 -4.54 19.45 17.62
CA SER A 176 -4.84 19.63 16.19
C SER A 176 -5.50 18.39 15.56
N ARG A 177 -4.99 17.19 15.89
CA ARG A 177 -5.56 15.93 15.37
C ARG A 177 -6.94 15.63 15.95
N PHE A 178 -7.17 15.98 17.22
CA PHE A 178 -8.46 15.83 17.86
C PHE A 178 -9.50 16.80 17.28
N ASP A 179 -9.13 18.07 17.11
CA ASP A 179 -9.98 19.08 16.45
C ASP A 179 -10.40 18.66 15.04
N ARG A 180 -9.46 18.11 14.26
CA ARG A 180 -9.78 17.58 12.94
C ARG A 180 -10.79 16.42 13.01
N LYS A 181 -10.69 15.56 14.03
CA LYS A 181 -11.66 14.47 14.26
C LYS A 181 -13.05 14.99 14.65
N ILE A 182 -13.14 16.09 15.39
CA ILE A 182 -14.44 16.68 15.75
C ILE A 182 -15.09 17.33 14.52
N LYS A 183 -14.31 18.06 13.71
CA LYS A 183 -14.80 18.80 12.54
C LYS A 183 -15.18 17.91 11.36
N ASP A 184 -14.54 16.74 11.25
CA ASP A 184 -14.71 15.76 10.16
C ASP A 184 -14.82 14.34 10.78
N PRO A 185 -15.96 14.02 11.41
CA PRO A 185 -16.13 12.83 12.28
C PRO A 185 -16.02 11.47 11.57
#